data_AF-A0A2V5PTA1-F1
#
_entry.id   AF-A0A2V5PTA1-F1
#
_cell.length_a   1.000
_cell.length_b   1.000
_cell.length_c   1.000
_cell.angle_alpha   90.00
_cell.angle_beta   90.00
_cell.angle_gamma   90.00
#
_symmetry.space_group_name_H-M   'P 1'
#
loop_
_entity.id
_entity.type
_entity.pdbx_description
1 polymer ?
#
loop_
_entity_poly.entity_id
_entity_poly.type
_entity_poly.pdbx_seq_one_letter_code
_entity_poly.pdbx_strand_id
1 'polypeptide(L)'
;MIPIGPSLKASITPDKMIDFPAADAVEAELANIEPLAVLFGHGCSAAAHSLHGLIAPAFEAAGLDLRRDPFGTGDNVQVAMQRLQIHGLIFHATPKSVASQPCAVELRTAADLAAPIFTLRDQIEVPEQLRDRIFLELSEPGAINENDTLYLASAMRMRARVHWVWQWLRESSRSVMEREGGVNWLLQQSPQILAEFFNPLAGLHQLEDEDPTVSALLAGLLERTGMRSEAKQCLGQWWHAVRHPLSRQTITDIFAVWGAPQPKES
;
A
#
# COMPACT_ATOMS: atom_id res chain seq x y z
N MET A 1 -24.45 -15.97 17.51
CA MET A 1 -24.43 -16.05 16.03
C MET A 1 -23.84 -14.73 15.54
N ILE A 2 -22.57 -14.74 15.16
CA ILE A 2 -21.80 -13.55 14.76
C ILE A 2 -21.68 -13.59 13.23
N PRO A 3 -21.82 -12.47 12.50
CA PRO A 3 -21.87 -12.49 11.05
C PRO A 3 -20.50 -12.80 10.46
N ILE A 4 -20.51 -13.65 9.44
CA ILE A 4 -19.37 -14.03 8.61
C ILE A 4 -18.99 -12.81 7.75
N GLY A 5 -17.74 -12.36 7.84
CA GLY A 5 -17.21 -11.27 7.01
C GLY A 5 -17.23 -11.62 5.50
N PRO A 6 -17.25 -10.63 4.60
CA PRO A 6 -17.49 -10.90 3.18
C PRO A 6 -16.31 -11.61 2.52
N SER A 7 -16.58 -12.82 2.01
CA SER A 7 -15.74 -13.53 1.05
C SER A 7 -15.76 -12.79 -0.29
N LEU A 8 -14.71 -12.03 -0.60
CA LEU A 8 -14.52 -11.32 -1.86
C LEU A 8 -14.21 -12.29 -3.02
N LYS A 9 -15.26 -12.92 -3.57
CA LYS A 9 -15.31 -13.31 -4.99
C LYS A 9 -16.17 -12.28 -5.72
N ALA A 10 -15.60 -11.13 -6.04
CA ALA A 10 -16.27 -10.13 -6.86
C ALA A 10 -15.57 -10.05 -8.23
N SER A 11 -16.32 -10.41 -9.26
CA SER A 11 -16.00 -10.30 -10.67
C SER A 11 -15.56 -8.88 -11.02
N ILE A 12 -14.32 -8.73 -11.49
CA ILE A 12 -13.81 -7.47 -12.05
C ILE A 12 -14.11 -7.50 -13.55
N THR A 13 -15.16 -6.78 -13.97
CA THR A 13 -15.29 -6.32 -15.36
C THR A 13 -14.66 -4.92 -15.45
N PRO A 14 -13.74 -4.68 -16.40
CA PRO A 14 -13.08 -3.39 -16.54
C PRO A 14 -14.00 -2.42 -17.30
N ASP A 15 -14.64 -1.50 -16.59
CA ASP A 15 -15.32 -0.38 -17.23
C ASP A 15 -14.29 0.71 -17.57
N LYS A 16 -14.11 0.92 -18.88
CA LYS A 16 -13.44 2.03 -19.59
C LYS A 16 -12.34 2.79 -18.82
N MET A 17 -11.10 2.37 -19.06
CA MET A 17 -9.91 3.20 -18.85
C MET A 17 -10.04 4.50 -19.66
N ILE A 18 -10.00 5.64 -18.97
CA ILE A 18 -9.74 6.92 -19.61
C ILE A 18 -8.22 6.96 -19.82
N ASP A 19 -7.78 6.94 -21.08
CA ASP A 19 -6.36 7.06 -21.45
C ASP A 19 -5.89 8.48 -21.12
N PHE A 20 -5.03 8.59 -20.10
CA PHE A 20 -4.31 9.82 -19.78
C PHE A 20 -2.83 9.64 -20.17
N PRO A 21 -2.28 10.44 -21.10
CA PRO A 21 -0.89 10.32 -21.54
C PRO A 21 0.16 10.55 -20.44
N ALA A 22 -0.24 10.99 -19.24
CA ALA A 22 0.65 11.15 -18.08
C ALA A 22 0.75 9.89 -17.19
N ALA A 23 -0.19 8.93 -17.29
CA ALA A 23 -0.07 7.62 -16.63
C ALA A 23 1.08 6.80 -17.26
N ASP A 24 1.37 7.03 -18.54
CA ASP A 24 2.46 6.40 -19.29
C ASP A 24 3.84 6.74 -18.72
N ALA A 25 4.02 7.93 -18.14
CA ALA A 25 5.29 8.33 -17.53
C ALA A 25 5.61 7.52 -16.27
N VAL A 26 4.59 7.26 -15.44
CA VAL A 26 4.71 6.44 -14.22
C VAL A 26 5.03 4.99 -14.59
N GLU A 27 4.34 4.45 -15.59
CA GLU A 27 4.61 3.10 -16.11
C GLU A 27 6.02 3.00 -16.71
N ALA A 28 6.46 4.02 -17.44
CA ALA A 28 7.81 4.07 -18.00
C ALA A 28 8.89 4.11 -16.90
N GLU A 29 8.70 4.88 -15.83
CA GLU A 29 9.63 4.87 -14.69
C GLU A 29 9.60 3.52 -13.96
N LEU A 30 8.41 2.99 -13.66
CA LEU A 30 8.26 1.67 -13.03
C LEU A 30 8.87 0.53 -13.86
N ALA A 31 8.95 0.67 -15.18
CA ALA A 31 9.61 -0.30 -16.06
C ALA A 31 11.14 -0.18 -16.07
N ASN A 32 11.69 0.96 -15.65
CA ASN A 32 13.13 1.26 -15.70
C ASN A 32 13.83 1.17 -14.32
N ILE A 33 13.08 1.09 -13.23
CA ILE A 33 13.66 0.90 -11.88
C ILE A 33 14.09 -0.55 -11.65
N GLU A 34 14.99 -0.73 -10.69
CA GLU A 34 15.29 -2.06 -10.12
C GLU A 34 14.01 -2.69 -9.54
N PRO A 35 13.95 -4.03 -9.47
CA PRO A 35 12.83 -4.72 -8.83
C PRO A 35 12.54 -4.17 -7.43
N LEU A 36 11.25 -3.95 -7.15
CA LEU A 36 10.84 -3.38 -5.87
C LEU A 36 11.15 -4.37 -4.75
N ALA A 37 11.99 -3.94 -3.80
CA ALA A 37 12.41 -4.77 -2.69
C ALA A 37 11.24 -5.10 -1.76
N VAL A 38 11.05 -6.39 -1.47
CA VAL A 38 10.07 -6.89 -0.50
C VAL A 38 10.81 -7.70 0.56
N LEU A 39 10.62 -7.35 1.83
CA LEU A 39 11.24 -8.09 2.92
C LEU A 39 10.42 -9.34 3.27
N PHE A 40 11.09 -10.46 3.52
CA PHE A 40 10.50 -11.67 4.08
C PHE A 40 10.84 -11.80 5.58
N GLY A 41 9.98 -11.23 6.42
CA GLY A 41 10.12 -11.27 7.87
C GLY A 41 9.65 -12.61 8.42
N HIS A 42 10.53 -13.32 9.13
CA HIS A 42 10.26 -14.69 9.57
C HIS A 42 11.05 -15.09 10.82
N GLY A 43 10.58 -16.12 11.51
CA GLY A 43 11.31 -16.75 12.59
C GLY A 43 12.27 -17.77 12.01
N CYS A 44 13.58 -17.57 12.19
CA CYS A 44 14.62 -18.43 11.60
C CYS A 44 14.30 -19.93 11.82
N SER A 45 14.02 -20.65 10.74
CA SER A 45 13.66 -22.06 10.76
C SER A 45 13.83 -22.66 9.37
N ALA A 46 14.05 -23.98 9.29
CA ALA A 46 14.16 -24.67 8.01
C ALA A 46 12.89 -24.49 7.16
N ALA A 47 11.71 -24.58 7.78
CA ALA A 47 10.42 -24.40 7.10
C ALA A 47 10.30 -23.00 6.48
N ALA A 48 10.64 -21.93 7.21
CA ALA A 48 10.58 -20.58 6.68
C ALA A 48 11.59 -20.35 5.54
N HIS A 49 12.80 -20.93 5.63
CA HIS A 49 13.79 -20.83 4.55
C HIS A 49 13.35 -21.58 3.30
N SER A 50 12.73 -22.76 3.46
CA SER A 50 12.13 -23.52 2.36
C SER A 50 10.96 -22.77 1.73
N LEU A 51 10.09 -22.19 2.54
CA LEU A 51 8.96 -21.37 2.08
C LEU A 51 9.44 -20.17 1.26
N HIS A 52 10.45 -19.43 1.74
CA HIS A 52 11.07 -18.33 0.99
C HIS A 52 11.59 -18.81 -0.38
N GLY A 53 12.34 -19.91 -0.42
CA GLY A 53 12.87 -20.47 -1.67
C GLY A 53 11.78 -20.91 -2.65
N LEU A 54 10.61 -21.33 -2.14
CA LEU A 54 9.46 -21.74 -2.95
C LEU A 54 8.75 -20.53 -3.58
N ILE A 55 8.59 -19.43 -2.85
CA ILE A 55 7.84 -18.26 -3.33
C ILE A 55 8.71 -17.25 -4.11
N ALA A 56 10.02 -17.21 -3.86
CA ALA A 56 10.92 -16.24 -4.47
C ALA A 56 10.87 -16.19 -6.02
N PRO A 57 10.79 -17.32 -6.76
CA PRO A 57 10.70 -17.28 -8.22
C PRO A 57 9.44 -16.57 -8.74
N ALA A 58 8.30 -16.68 -8.05
CA ALA A 58 7.09 -15.99 -8.43
C ALA A 58 7.17 -14.48 -8.18
N PHE A 59 7.88 -14.07 -7.12
CA PHE A 59 8.16 -12.67 -6.84
C PHE A 59 9.08 -12.07 -7.91
N GLU A 60 10.14 -12.79 -8.28
CA GLU A 60 11.04 -12.39 -9.37
C GLU A 60 10.28 -12.23 -10.70
N ALA A 61 9.45 -13.21 -11.07
CA ALA A 61 8.59 -13.13 -12.25
C ALA A 61 7.59 -11.95 -12.18
N ALA A 62 7.18 -11.56 -10.97
CA ALA A 62 6.35 -10.39 -10.71
C ALA A 62 7.17 -9.08 -10.62
N GLY A 63 8.47 -9.06 -10.90
CA GLY A 63 9.30 -7.86 -10.86
C GLY A 63 9.57 -7.35 -9.44
N LEU A 64 9.60 -8.26 -8.46
CA LEU A 64 9.87 -7.99 -7.06
C LEU A 64 11.15 -8.70 -6.63
N ASP A 65 11.93 -8.05 -5.77
CA ASP A 65 13.10 -8.64 -5.13
C ASP A 65 12.75 -9.08 -3.71
N LEU A 66 12.48 -10.38 -3.52
CA LEU A 66 12.13 -10.95 -2.22
C LEU A 66 13.37 -11.23 -1.38
N ARG A 67 13.68 -10.29 -0.48
CA ARG A 67 14.88 -10.33 0.39
C ARG A 67 14.60 -11.09 1.68
N ARG A 68 15.47 -12.05 1.99
CA ARG A 68 15.51 -12.74 3.29
C ARG A 68 16.80 -12.35 4.01
N ASP A 69 16.69 -11.96 5.28
CA ASP A 69 17.81 -11.62 6.16
C ASP A 69 18.86 -10.72 5.47
N PRO A 70 18.51 -9.52 4.98
CA PRO A 70 19.47 -8.64 4.30
C PRO A 70 20.53 -8.04 5.24
N PHE A 71 20.61 -8.51 6.49
CA PHE A 71 21.47 -7.98 7.56
C PHE A 71 22.66 -8.91 7.80
N GLY A 72 23.83 -8.31 7.98
CA GLY A 72 25.03 -9.03 8.40
C GLY A 72 24.96 -9.49 9.86
N THR A 73 25.76 -10.50 10.20
CA THR A 73 25.92 -10.95 11.58
C THR A 73 26.41 -9.79 12.46
N GLY A 74 25.65 -9.45 13.50
CA GLY A 74 25.99 -8.38 14.43
C GLY A 74 25.40 -7.01 14.07
N ASP A 75 24.69 -6.89 12.94
CA ASP A 75 24.00 -5.66 12.58
C ASP A 75 22.89 -5.33 13.59
N ASN A 76 22.76 -4.03 13.87
CA ASN A 76 21.59 -3.53 14.56
C ASN A 76 20.43 -3.47 13.55
N VAL A 77 19.51 -4.44 13.65
CA VAL A 77 18.34 -4.57 12.77
C VAL A 77 17.56 -3.26 12.65
N GLN A 78 17.42 -2.48 13.72
CA GLN A 78 16.71 -1.19 13.66
C GLN A 78 17.42 -0.19 12.74
N VAL A 79 18.74 -0.09 12.84
CA VAL A 79 19.54 0.80 11.98
C VAL A 79 19.56 0.30 10.54
N ALA A 80 19.65 -1.01 10.35
CA ALA A 80 19.69 -1.61 9.02
C ALA A 80 18.35 -1.46 8.30
N MET A 81 17.22 -1.65 9.00
CA MET A 81 15.87 -1.43 8.50
C MET A 81 15.63 0.03 8.09
N GLN A 82 16.22 1.01 8.79
CA GLN A 82 16.12 2.43 8.40
C GLN A 82 16.85 2.75 7.09
N ARG A 83 17.85 1.96 6.72
CA ARG A 83 18.62 2.14 5.48
C ARG A 83 18.07 1.31 4.33
N LEU A 84 17.35 0.24 4.65
CA LEU A 84 16.75 -0.64 3.65
C LEU A 84 15.50 0.04 3.08
N GLN A 85 15.59 0.47 1.83
CA GLN A 85 14.40 0.86 1.08
C GLN A 85 13.60 -0.40 0.76
N ILE A 86 12.43 -0.54 1.40
CA ILE A 86 11.48 -1.62 1.13
C ILE A 86 10.19 -1.04 0.56
N HIS A 87 9.52 -1.81 -0.29
CA HIS A 87 8.22 -1.50 -0.85
C HIS A 87 7.14 -2.49 -0.43
N GLY A 88 7.46 -3.44 0.45
CA GLY A 88 6.52 -4.35 1.07
C GLY A 88 7.17 -5.26 2.09
N LEU A 89 6.34 -5.89 2.91
CA LEU A 89 6.73 -6.90 3.88
C LEU A 89 5.80 -8.11 3.75
N ILE A 90 6.39 -9.27 3.53
CA ILE A 90 5.75 -10.57 3.76
C ILE A 90 6.13 -11.01 5.17
N PHE A 91 5.15 -11.05 6.07
CA PHE A 91 5.36 -11.52 7.43
C PHE A 91 4.87 -12.96 7.59
N HIS A 92 5.80 -13.92 7.72
CA HIS A 92 5.44 -15.30 8.03
C HIS A 92 5.16 -15.42 9.53
N ALA A 93 3.88 -15.40 9.88
CA ALA A 93 3.37 -15.46 11.24
C ALA A 93 3.42 -16.91 11.76
N THR A 94 4.45 -17.16 12.58
CA THR A 94 4.69 -18.38 13.34
C THR A 94 4.82 -18.01 14.82
N PRO A 95 4.70 -18.95 15.76
CA PRO A 95 4.94 -18.64 17.18
C PRO A 95 6.32 -18.01 17.41
N LYS A 96 7.33 -18.43 16.63
CA LYS A 96 8.70 -17.92 16.71
C LYS A 96 8.83 -16.50 16.19
N SER A 97 8.24 -16.17 15.04
CA SER A 97 8.32 -14.80 14.50
C SER A 97 7.50 -13.81 15.32
N VAL A 98 6.32 -14.22 15.81
CA VAL A 98 5.49 -13.37 16.67
C VAL A 98 6.19 -13.02 17.98
N ALA A 99 6.95 -13.96 18.57
CA ALA A 99 7.73 -13.72 19.79
C ALA A 99 9.11 -13.08 19.54
N SER A 100 9.50 -12.85 18.29
CA SER A 100 10.85 -12.41 17.91
C SER A 100 10.96 -10.88 17.92
N GLN A 101 11.90 -10.36 18.71
CA GLN A 101 12.18 -8.92 18.77
C GLN A 101 12.64 -8.34 17.42
N PRO A 102 13.55 -8.97 16.65
CA PRO A 102 13.87 -8.54 15.28
C PRO A 102 12.64 -8.43 14.38
N CYS A 103 11.78 -9.44 14.39
CA CYS A 103 10.54 -9.46 13.60
C CYS A 103 9.58 -8.33 13.98
N ALA A 104 9.50 -8.00 15.28
CA ALA A 104 8.71 -6.87 15.76
C ALA A 104 9.28 -5.52 15.29
N VAL A 105 10.60 -5.41 15.13
CA VAL A 105 11.25 -4.22 14.55
C VAL A 105 10.92 -4.12 13.06
N GLU A 106 11.02 -5.21 12.30
CA GLU A 106 10.69 -5.25 10.87
C GLU A 106 9.24 -4.82 10.60
N LEU A 107 8.28 -5.38 11.34
CA LEU A 107 6.86 -5.01 11.26
C LEU A 107 6.63 -3.52 11.56
N ARG A 108 7.28 -3.01 12.60
CA ARG A 108 7.15 -1.59 12.98
C ARG A 108 7.73 -0.68 11.92
N THR A 109 8.92 -0.97 11.41
CA THR A 109 9.51 -0.15 10.34
C THR A 109 8.65 -0.19 9.08
N ALA A 110 8.13 -1.35 8.69
CA ALA A 110 7.22 -1.42 7.54
C ALA A 110 5.97 -0.54 7.76
N ALA A 111 5.39 -0.57 8.96
CA ALA A 111 4.25 0.30 9.30
C ALA A 111 4.63 1.79 9.30
N ASP A 112 5.79 2.17 9.85
CA ASP A 112 6.27 3.56 9.89
C ASP A 112 6.56 4.11 8.49
N LEU A 113 7.04 3.26 7.57
CA LEU A 113 7.24 3.59 6.16
C LEU A 113 5.94 3.55 5.34
N ALA A 114 4.84 3.10 5.95
CA ALA A 114 3.60 2.75 5.27
C ALA A 114 3.77 1.73 4.13
N ALA A 115 4.77 0.87 4.23
CA ALA A 115 4.93 -0.27 3.34
C ALA A 115 3.79 -1.28 3.58
N PRO A 116 3.23 -1.88 2.52
CA PRO A 116 2.19 -2.88 2.65
C PRO A 116 2.71 -4.11 3.38
N ILE A 117 1.93 -4.59 4.36
CA ILE A 117 2.24 -5.78 5.15
C ILE A 117 1.24 -6.87 4.76
N PHE A 118 1.75 -7.97 4.21
CA PHE A 118 0.97 -9.16 3.90
C PHE A 118 1.39 -10.28 4.85
N THR A 119 0.43 -10.88 5.55
CA THR A 119 0.73 -11.92 6.56
C THR A 119 0.49 -13.32 6.01
N LEU A 120 1.47 -14.23 6.13
CA LEU A 120 1.28 -15.66 5.91
C LEU A 120 1.05 -16.33 7.27
N ARG A 121 -0.09 -16.98 7.48
CA ARG A 121 -0.48 -17.51 8.80
C ARG A 121 -0.41 -19.03 8.84
N ASP A 122 0.32 -19.56 9.81
CA ASP A 122 0.41 -21.01 10.08
C ASP A 122 -0.70 -21.48 11.05
N GLN A 123 -1.97 -21.10 10.83
CA GLN A 123 -3.10 -21.48 11.70
C GLN A 123 -2.92 -21.11 13.17
N ILE A 124 -2.20 -20.01 13.42
CA ILE A 124 -1.98 -19.49 14.77
C ILE A 124 -2.87 -18.29 15.07
N GLU A 125 -3.05 -18.02 16.35
CA GLU A 125 -3.57 -16.72 16.79
C GLU A 125 -2.52 -15.65 16.48
N VAL A 126 -2.91 -14.65 15.68
CA VAL A 126 -2.04 -13.52 15.33
C VAL A 126 -2.30 -12.32 16.24
N PRO A 127 -1.28 -11.49 16.49
CA PRO A 127 -1.45 -10.21 17.19
C PRO A 127 -2.58 -9.38 16.60
N GLU A 128 -3.30 -8.63 17.44
CA GLU A 128 -4.44 -7.78 17.04
C GLU A 128 -4.09 -6.86 15.87
N GLN A 129 -2.88 -6.30 15.89
CA GLN A 129 -2.34 -5.41 14.86
C GLN A 129 -2.29 -6.04 13.45
N LEU A 130 -2.25 -7.37 13.37
CA LEU A 130 -2.21 -8.15 12.14
C LEU A 130 -3.55 -8.79 11.78
N ARG A 131 -4.54 -8.80 12.68
CA ARG A 131 -5.83 -9.50 12.48
C ARG A 131 -6.61 -8.95 11.29
N ASP A 132 -6.72 -7.62 11.21
CA ASP A 132 -7.47 -6.91 10.16
C ASP A 132 -6.60 -6.54 8.94
N ARG A 133 -5.37 -7.06 8.87
CA ARG A 133 -4.46 -6.88 7.74
C ARG A 133 -4.64 -8.01 6.74
N ILE A 134 -4.18 -7.78 5.52
CA ILE A 134 -4.26 -8.77 4.44
C ILE A 134 -3.41 -9.99 4.80
N PHE A 135 -4.00 -11.15 4.60
CA PHE A 135 -3.38 -12.41 4.97
C PHE A 135 -3.71 -13.51 3.98
N LEU A 136 -2.87 -14.54 3.99
CA LEU A 136 -3.11 -15.84 3.41
C LEU A 136 -2.96 -16.86 4.53
N GLU A 137 -3.98 -17.67 4.71
CA GLU A 137 -3.94 -18.80 5.64
C GLU A 137 -3.28 -19.98 4.93
N LEU A 138 -2.21 -20.53 5.51
CA LEU A 138 -1.54 -21.68 4.94
C LEU A 138 -2.28 -22.96 5.33
N SER A 139 -2.46 -23.85 4.35
CA SER A 139 -3.16 -25.12 4.56
C SER A 139 -2.46 -26.02 5.58
N GLU A 140 -1.13 -25.94 5.60
CA GLU A 140 -0.25 -26.60 6.57
C GLU A 140 0.93 -25.67 6.87
N PRO A 141 1.56 -25.76 8.06
CA PRO A 141 2.69 -24.91 8.41
C PRO A 141 3.81 -24.96 7.38
N GLY A 142 4.17 -23.80 6.82
CA GLY A 142 5.23 -23.68 5.80
C GLY A 142 4.88 -24.26 4.41
N ALA A 143 3.64 -24.68 4.18
CA ALA A 143 3.18 -25.19 2.89
C ALA A 143 2.33 -24.15 2.16
N ILE A 144 2.70 -23.84 0.92
CA ILE A 144 1.96 -22.97 0.00
C ILE A 144 1.89 -23.64 -1.37
N ASN A 145 0.74 -23.57 -2.03
CA ASN A 145 0.60 -24.09 -3.39
C ASN A 145 0.98 -23.02 -4.44
N GLU A 146 1.09 -23.44 -5.70
CA GLU A 146 1.49 -22.57 -6.81
C GLU A 146 0.50 -21.42 -7.03
N ASN A 147 -0.81 -21.69 -6.98
CA ASN A 147 -1.84 -20.67 -7.20
C ASN A 147 -1.77 -19.57 -6.13
N ASP A 148 -1.63 -19.96 -4.86
CA ASP A 148 -1.50 -19.04 -3.74
C ASP A 148 -0.18 -18.26 -3.81
N THR A 149 0.88 -18.88 -4.29
CA THR A 149 2.18 -18.23 -4.52
C THR A 149 2.08 -17.15 -5.60
N LEU A 150 1.43 -17.46 -6.73
CA LEU A 150 1.19 -16.50 -7.81
C LEU A 150 0.26 -15.36 -7.36
N TYR A 151 -0.79 -15.69 -6.60
CA TYR A 151 -1.68 -14.71 -6.01
C TYR A 151 -0.92 -13.77 -5.07
N LEU A 152 -0.10 -14.32 -4.17
CA LEU A 152 0.70 -13.56 -3.21
C LEU A 152 1.65 -12.58 -3.93
N ALA A 153 2.39 -13.06 -4.94
CA ALA A 153 3.31 -12.23 -5.71
C ALA A 153 2.57 -11.12 -6.48
N SER A 154 1.45 -11.44 -7.14
CA SER A 154 0.63 -10.45 -7.86
C SER A 154 0.02 -9.40 -6.92
N ALA A 155 -0.54 -9.86 -5.79
CA ALA A 155 -1.13 -8.99 -4.78
C ALA A 155 -0.09 -8.06 -4.15
N MET A 156 1.13 -8.55 -3.88
CA MET A 156 2.21 -7.72 -3.38
C MET A 156 2.73 -6.76 -4.44
N ARG A 157 2.84 -7.18 -5.71
CA ARG A 157 3.32 -6.32 -6.81
C ARG A 157 2.49 -5.04 -6.92
N MET A 158 1.17 -5.17 -6.92
CA MET A 158 0.30 -4.00 -7.03
C MET A 158 0.46 -3.04 -5.85
N ARG A 159 0.58 -3.57 -4.63
CA ARG A 159 0.76 -2.74 -3.43
C ARG A 159 2.12 -2.09 -3.36
N ALA A 160 3.17 -2.81 -3.74
CA ALA A 160 4.53 -2.27 -3.81
C ALA A 160 4.62 -1.13 -4.82
N ARG A 161 3.93 -1.25 -5.96
CA ARG A 161 3.83 -0.17 -6.96
C ARG A 161 3.05 1.03 -6.44
N VAL A 162 1.91 0.84 -5.78
CA VAL A 162 1.17 1.93 -5.14
C VAL A 162 2.02 2.65 -4.08
N HIS A 163 2.72 1.89 -3.24
CA HIS A 163 3.66 2.43 -2.26
C HIS A 163 4.77 3.25 -2.93
N TRP A 164 5.37 2.73 -4.01
CA TRP A 164 6.38 3.44 -4.79
C TRP A 164 5.82 4.75 -5.39
N VAL A 165 4.66 4.70 -6.05
CA VAL A 165 4.05 5.89 -6.69
C VAL A 165 3.69 6.96 -5.66
N TRP A 166 3.20 6.56 -4.48
CA TRP A 166 2.96 7.51 -3.39
C TRP A 166 4.25 8.20 -2.94
N GLN A 167 5.36 7.47 -2.79
CA GLN A 167 6.66 8.06 -2.45
C GLN A 167 7.17 8.98 -3.56
N TRP A 168 7.07 8.53 -4.80
CA TRP A 168 7.44 9.26 -6.01
C TRP A 168 6.72 10.61 -6.11
N LEU A 169 5.41 10.65 -5.80
CA LEU A 169 4.61 11.88 -5.79
C LEU A 169 5.11 12.93 -4.77
N ARG A 170 5.78 12.50 -3.70
CA ARG A 170 6.30 13.39 -2.64
C ARG A 170 7.63 14.04 -3.00
N GLU A 171 8.29 13.59 -4.06
CA GLU A 171 9.55 14.17 -4.48
C GLU A 171 9.36 15.63 -4.94
N SER A 172 10.14 16.54 -4.36
CA SER A 172 10.04 17.98 -4.65
C SER A 172 10.44 18.34 -6.08
N SER A 173 11.20 17.47 -6.76
CA SER A 173 11.64 17.65 -8.14
C SER A 173 10.57 17.35 -9.19
N ARG A 174 9.42 16.78 -8.79
CA ARG A 174 8.36 16.38 -9.73
C ARG A 174 7.57 17.58 -10.21
N SER A 175 7.43 17.70 -11.53
CA SER A 175 6.58 18.68 -12.17
C SER A 175 5.10 18.43 -11.89
N VAL A 176 4.27 19.45 -12.11
CA VAL A 176 2.81 19.34 -12.00
C VAL A 176 2.26 18.23 -12.89
N MET A 177 2.69 18.18 -14.16
CA MET A 177 2.23 17.17 -15.12
C MET A 177 2.59 15.74 -14.69
N GLU A 178 3.78 15.53 -14.13
CA GLU A 178 4.16 14.24 -13.55
C GLU A 178 3.27 13.89 -12.36
N ARG A 179 3.04 14.83 -11.44
CA ARG A 179 2.16 14.60 -10.28
C ARG A 179 0.73 14.27 -10.69
N GLU A 180 0.16 14.98 -11.66
CA GLU A 180 -1.15 14.64 -12.24
C GLU A 180 -1.16 13.22 -12.80
N GLY A 181 -0.12 12.82 -13.54
CA GLY A 181 0.07 11.46 -14.04
C GLY A 181 0.09 10.41 -12.95
N GLY A 182 0.82 10.65 -11.87
CA GLY A 182 0.87 9.76 -10.69
C GLY A 182 -0.47 9.64 -9.98
N VAL A 183 -1.19 10.74 -9.77
CA VAL A 183 -2.51 10.68 -9.13
C VAL A 183 -3.52 9.97 -10.04
N ASN A 184 -3.49 10.21 -11.36
CA ASN A 184 -4.32 9.50 -12.32
C ASN A 184 -4.01 7.99 -12.36
N TRP A 185 -2.73 7.62 -12.29
CA TRP A 185 -2.32 6.22 -12.17
C TRP A 185 -2.90 5.57 -10.90
N LEU A 186 -2.85 6.27 -9.76
CA LEU A 186 -3.49 5.81 -8.51
C LEU A 186 -5.03 5.72 -8.64
N LEU A 187 -5.65 6.62 -9.40
CA LEU A 187 -7.08 6.61 -9.71
C LEU A 187 -7.54 5.42 -10.58
N GLN A 188 -6.61 4.65 -11.17
CA GLN A 188 -6.92 3.42 -11.90
C GLN A 188 -6.86 2.15 -11.04
N GLN A 189 -6.31 2.23 -9.82
CA GLN A 189 -6.16 1.07 -8.92
C GLN A 189 -7.49 0.58 -8.30
N SER A 190 -7.48 -0.49 -7.51
CA SER A 190 -8.70 -0.91 -6.82
C SER A 190 -8.94 -0.05 -5.57
N PRO A 191 -10.20 0.25 -5.22
CA PRO A 191 -10.55 0.92 -3.95
C PRO A 191 -9.96 0.21 -2.73
N GLN A 192 -9.94 -1.13 -2.75
CA GLN A 192 -9.41 -1.95 -1.65
C GLN A 192 -7.92 -1.70 -1.41
N ILE A 193 -7.11 -1.62 -2.48
CA ILE A 193 -5.69 -1.33 -2.34
C ILE A 193 -5.50 0.10 -1.82
N LEU A 194 -6.23 1.06 -2.36
CA LEU A 194 -6.08 2.46 -1.94
C LEU A 194 -6.49 2.71 -0.48
N ALA A 195 -7.48 2.00 0.03
CA ALA A 195 -7.87 2.05 1.44
C ALA A 195 -6.68 1.69 2.37
N GLU A 196 -5.83 0.74 1.97
CA GLU A 196 -4.63 0.37 2.75
C GLU A 196 -3.64 1.53 2.89
N PHE A 197 -3.62 2.42 1.88
CA PHE A 197 -2.75 3.59 1.81
C PHE A 197 -3.47 4.89 2.16
N PHE A 198 -4.66 4.85 2.77
CA PHE A 198 -5.47 6.04 3.03
C PHE A 198 -4.69 7.13 3.77
N ASN A 199 -4.04 6.81 4.88
CA ASN A 199 -3.28 7.79 5.67
C ASN A 199 -2.10 8.40 4.88
N PRO A 200 -1.22 7.61 4.24
CA PRO A 200 -0.19 8.12 3.34
C PRO A 200 -0.71 9.04 2.23
N LEU A 201 -1.80 8.62 1.55
CA LEU A 201 -2.41 9.36 0.45
C LEU A 201 -3.03 10.67 0.96
N ALA A 202 -3.66 10.63 2.14
CA ALA A 202 -4.18 11.83 2.79
C ALA A 202 -3.06 12.81 3.19
N GLY A 203 -1.83 12.33 3.39
CA GLY A 203 -0.67 13.19 3.63
C GLY A 203 -0.22 14.00 2.40
N LEU A 204 -0.60 13.61 1.18
CA LEU A 204 -0.11 14.24 -0.05
C LEU A 204 -0.58 15.69 -0.24
N HIS A 205 -1.68 16.10 0.39
CA HIS A 205 -2.16 17.49 0.31
C HIS A 205 -1.22 18.52 0.95
N GLN A 206 -0.27 18.07 1.78
CA GLN A 206 0.67 18.96 2.49
C GLN A 206 1.85 19.41 1.61
N LEU A 207 1.95 18.95 0.37
CA LEU A 207 3.02 19.33 -0.54
C LEU A 207 2.88 20.83 -0.89
N GLU A 208 3.92 21.61 -0.58
CA GLU A 208 3.91 23.10 -0.54
C GLU A 208 3.62 23.78 -1.90
N ASP A 209 3.77 23.05 -3.01
CA ASP A 209 3.47 23.50 -4.38
C ASP A 209 2.10 22.98 -4.83
N GLU A 210 1.06 23.42 -4.15
CA GLU A 210 -0.30 22.93 -4.38
C GLU A 210 -0.87 23.48 -5.70
N ASP A 211 -0.54 22.80 -6.80
CA ASP A 211 -1.26 22.98 -8.06
C ASP A 211 -2.75 22.61 -7.84
N PRO A 212 -3.69 23.47 -8.23
CA PRO A 212 -5.11 23.24 -7.97
C PRO A 212 -5.66 21.95 -8.60
N THR A 213 -5.14 21.56 -9.77
CA THR A 213 -5.57 20.36 -10.48
C THR A 213 -5.09 19.12 -9.74
N VAL A 214 -3.83 19.09 -9.32
CA VAL A 214 -3.28 17.99 -8.50
C VAL A 214 -4.06 17.86 -7.18
N SER A 215 -4.33 18.98 -6.51
CA SER A 215 -5.11 19.02 -5.27
C SER A 215 -6.54 18.47 -5.47
N ALA A 216 -7.23 18.87 -6.54
CA ALA A 216 -8.54 18.33 -6.90
C ALA A 216 -8.49 16.81 -7.17
N LEU A 217 -7.49 16.33 -7.90
CA LEU A 217 -7.30 14.90 -8.17
C LEU A 217 -7.03 14.10 -6.89
N LEU A 218 -6.23 14.65 -5.96
CA LEU A 218 -5.97 14.02 -4.65
C LEU A 218 -7.26 13.92 -3.82
N ALA A 219 -8.14 14.93 -3.88
CA ALA A 219 -9.43 14.87 -3.21
C ALA A 219 -10.31 13.74 -3.78
N GLY A 220 -10.36 13.61 -5.11
CA GLY A 220 -11.05 12.49 -5.78
C GLY A 220 -10.41 11.13 -5.48
N LEU A 221 -9.10 11.09 -5.28
CA LEU A 221 -8.41 9.87 -4.88
C LEU A 221 -8.86 9.38 -3.50
N LEU A 222 -9.01 10.29 -2.52
CA LEU A 222 -9.52 9.95 -1.19
C LEU A 222 -10.96 9.46 -1.23
N GLU A 223 -11.81 10.05 -2.07
CA GLU A 223 -13.17 9.56 -2.28
C GLU A 223 -13.18 8.10 -2.74
N ARG A 224 -12.32 7.74 -3.69
CA ARG A 224 -12.30 6.39 -4.27
C ARG A 224 -11.74 5.30 -3.35
N THR A 225 -11.17 5.65 -2.19
CA THR A 225 -10.72 4.67 -1.19
C THR A 225 -11.88 3.88 -0.57
N GLY A 226 -13.11 4.41 -0.63
CA GLY A 226 -14.28 3.83 0.05
C GLY A 226 -14.30 4.06 1.56
N MET A 227 -13.28 4.71 2.13
CA MET A 227 -13.19 5.10 3.55
C MET A 227 -13.94 6.41 3.79
N ARG A 228 -15.25 6.42 3.54
CA ARG A 228 -16.04 7.65 3.44
C ARG A 228 -16.05 8.49 4.73
N SER A 229 -16.06 7.85 5.90
CA SER A 229 -16.09 8.57 7.19
C SER A 229 -14.77 9.33 7.41
N GLU A 230 -13.65 8.64 7.16
CA GLU A 230 -12.29 9.14 7.28
C GLU A 230 -12.00 10.19 6.21
N ALA A 231 -12.37 9.91 4.95
CA ALA A 231 -12.23 10.83 3.83
C ALA A 231 -13.00 12.13 4.09
N LYS A 232 -14.23 12.06 4.65
CA LYS A 232 -14.99 13.25 5.03
C LYS A 232 -14.26 14.10 6.07
N GLN A 233 -13.63 13.49 7.06
CA GLN A 233 -12.86 14.23 8.06
C GLN A 233 -11.63 14.91 7.43
N CYS A 234 -10.85 14.19 6.62
CA CYS A 234 -9.67 14.73 5.95
C CYS A 234 -10.04 15.84 4.97
N LEU A 235 -10.99 15.60 4.06
CA LEU A 235 -11.41 16.59 3.07
C LEU A 235 -12.04 17.83 3.71
N GLY A 236 -12.76 17.67 4.84
CA GLY A 236 -13.24 18.81 5.61
C GLY A 236 -12.11 19.68 6.14
N GLN A 237 -11.05 19.08 6.67
CA GLN A 237 -9.84 19.81 7.09
C GLN A 237 -9.13 20.47 5.91
N TRP A 238 -9.01 19.76 4.78
CA TRP A 238 -8.40 20.30 3.57
C TRP A 238 -9.16 21.51 3.06
N TRP A 239 -10.49 21.46 3.04
CA TRP A 239 -11.32 22.57 2.56
C TRP A 239 -11.00 23.90 3.27
N HIS A 240 -10.72 23.84 4.59
CA HIS A 240 -10.29 25.00 5.36
C HIS A 240 -8.84 25.45 5.08
N ALA A 241 -7.96 24.50 4.73
CA ALA A 241 -6.54 24.74 4.49
C ALA A 241 -6.23 25.22 3.06
N VAL A 242 -6.96 24.70 2.06
CA VAL A 242 -6.69 25.00 0.64
C VAL A 242 -6.98 26.47 0.33
N ARG A 243 -6.06 27.07 -0.41
CA ARG A 243 -6.16 28.49 -0.81
C ARG A 243 -6.88 28.68 -2.14
N HIS A 244 -6.83 27.66 -3.02
CA HIS A 244 -7.35 27.80 -4.37
C HIS A 244 -8.86 27.45 -4.46
N PRO A 245 -9.69 28.27 -5.14
CA PRO A 245 -11.13 28.02 -5.27
C PRO A 245 -11.49 26.71 -5.97
N LEU A 246 -10.71 26.28 -6.98
CA LEU A 246 -10.96 25.03 -7.70
C LEU A 246 -10.90 23.82 -6.77
N SER A 247 -9.86 23.71 -5.94
CA SER A 247 -9.73 22.63 -4.94
C SER A 247 -10.90 22.63 -3.95
N ARG A 248 -11.33 23.81 -3.49
CA ARG A 248 -12.53 23.94 -2.62
C ARG A 248 -13.79 23.46 -3.33
N GLN A 249 -13.96 23.80 -4.60
CA GLN A 249 -15.12 23.39 -5.38
C GLN A 249 -15.17 21.87 -5.52
N THR A 250 -14.05 21.23 -5.88
CA THR A 250 -13.98 19.77 -5.97
C THR A 250 -14.36 19.08 -4.66
N ILE A 251 -13.84 19.56 -3.52
CA ILE A 251 -14.22 19.02 -2.21
C ILE A 251 -15.71 19.23 -1.94
N THR A 252 -16.24 20.41 -2.28
CA THR A 252 -17.67 20.75 -2.13
C THR A 252 -18.55 19.81 -2.94
N ASP A 253 -18.15 19.51 -4.17
CA ASP A 253 -18.86 18.59 -5.08
C ASP A 253 -18.87 17.16 -4.54
N ILE A 254 -17.74 16.67 -4.02
CA ILE A 254 -17.65 15.35 -3.35
C ILE A 254 -18.65 15.28 -2.18
N PHE A 255 -18.70 16.31 -1.34
CA PHE A 255 -19.65 16.37 -0.22
C PHE A 255 -21.10 16.38 -0.70
N ALA A 256 -21.38 17.07 -1.81
CA ALA A 256 -22.71 17.10 -2.42
C ALA A 256 -23.13 15.73 -2.96
N VAL A 257 -22.24 15.01 -3.65
CA VAL A 257 -22.46 13.62 -4.11
C VAL A 257 -22.75 12.70 -2.93
N TRP A 258 -22.06 12.92 -1.81
CA TRP A 258 -22.31 12.18 -0.58
C TRP A 258 -23.58 12.62 0.17
N GLY A 259 -24.24 13.72 -0.21
CA GLY A 259 -25.32 14.29 0.59
C GLY A 259 -24.86 14.64 2.03
N ALA A 260 -23.57 14.96 2.19
CA ALA A 260 -22.99 15.35 3.47
C ALA A 260 -23.14 16.87 3.69
N PRO A 261 -23.23 17.35 4.94
CA PRO A 261 -23.22 18.78 5.22
C PRO A 261 -21.92 19.38 4.69
N GLN A 262 -22.03 20.41 3.85
CA GLN A 262 -20.85 21.09 3.30
C GLN A 262 -19.99 21.68 4.43
N PRO A 263 -18.65 21.68 4.26
CA PRO A 263 -17.78 22.48 5.10
C PRO A 263 -18.22 23.95 5.00
N LYS A 264 -18.23 24.68 6.13
CA LYS A 264 -18.68 26.08 6.19
C LYS A 264 -17.51 26.98 6.53
N GLU A 265 -17.46 28.18 5.95
CA GLU A 265 -16.53 29.22 6.41
C GLU A 265 -16.87 29.55 7.88
N SER A 266 -15.84 29.55 8.73
CA SER A 266 -15.94 29.91 10.16
C SER A 266 -16.07 31.41 10.35
#